data_AF-A0A925AXP4-F1
#
_entry.id   AF-A0A925AXP4-F1
#
_cell.length_a   1.000
_cell.length_b   1.000
_cell.length_c   1.000
_cell.angle_alpha   90.00
_cell.angle_beta   90.00
_cell.angle_gamma   90.00
#
_symmetry.space_group_name_H-M   'P 1'
#
loop_
_entity.id
_entity.type
_entity.pdbx_description
1 polymer ?
#
loop_
_entity_poly.entity_id
_entity_poly.type
_entity_poly.pdbx_seq_one_letter_code
_entity_poly.pdbx_strand_id
1 'polypeptide(L)'
;MVTALQTARRDVPKYLEALASRGGSFAEVYLVMGCFWTGEACVGALDGVASTRVGYLNHNEVVEVQPAFGADLVSVVADATKRGCATEVYVTNQETRAALAKASIASTLTSDRFSYSAKDDKYALRNNLQSIKLSPEQATRVNAAVANGGDPLPWLTPKQRASRVIGNAR
;
A
#
# COMPACT_ATOMS: atom_id res chain seq x y z
N MET A 1 9.94 17.59 -9.26
CA MET A 1 8.78 17.72 -10.17
C MET A 1 7.48 17.99 -9.41
N VAL A 2 7.04 17.13 -8.49
CA VAL A 2 5.83 17.36 -7.67
C VAL A 2 5.89 18.72 -6.95
N THR A 3 6.99 19.00 -6.24
CA THR A 3 7.22 20.30 -5.59
C THR A 3 7.09 21.48 -6.56
N ALA A 4 7.60 21.34 -7.80
CA ALA A 4 7.52 22.41 -8.79
C ALA A 4 6.08 22.69 -9.25
N LEU A 5 5.25 21.65 -9.40
CA LEU A 5 3.82 21.81 -9.70
C LEU A 5 3.09 22.50 -8.54
N GLN A 6 3.39 22.10 -7.30
CA GLN A 6 2.82 22.71 -6.10
C GLN A 6 3.22 24.19 -5.96
N THR A 7 4.50 24.52 -6.14
CA THR A 7 4.99 25.91 -6.13
C THR A 7 4.34 26.73 -7.23
N ALA A 8 4.09 26.13 -8.40
CA ALA A 8 3.38 26.76 -9.50
C ALA A 8 1.85 26.78 -9.33
N ARG A 9 1.31 26.30 -8.19
CA ARG A 9 -0.13 26.18 -7.90
C ARG A 9 -0.91 25.41 -8.98
N ARG A 10 -0.30 24.37 -9.53
CA ARG A 10 -0.92 23.45 -10.48
C ARG A 10 -1.29 22.16 -9.78
N ASP A 11 -2.43 21.60 -10.15
CA ASP A 11 -2.85 20.29 -9.66
C ASP A 11 -1.78 19.24 -9.98
N VAL A 12 -1.45 18.43 -8.97
CA VAL A 12 -0.53 17.31 -9.13
C VAL A 12 -1.38 16.09 -9.53
N PRO A 13 -1.16 15.50 -10.71
CA PRO A 13 -1.84 14.27 -11.08
C PRO A 13 -1.51 13.13 -10.11
N LYS A 14 -2.51 12.33 -9.74
CA LYS A 14 -2.37 11.18 -8.82
C LYS A 14 -1.25 10.20 -9.20
N TYR A 15 -1.05 9.92 -10.49
CA TYR A 15 0.06 9.08 -10.94
C TYR A 15 1.44 9.69 -10.62
N LEU A 16 1.59 11.02 -10.58
CA LEU A 16 2.83 11.67 -10.15
C LEU A 16 3.00 11.65 -8.64
N GLU A 17 1.90 11.75 -7.89
CA GLU A 17 1.92 11.59 -6.43
C GLU A 17 2.39 10.19 -6.04
N ALA A 18 1.82 9.14 -6.66
CA ALA A 18 2.25 7.76 -6.42
C ALA A 18 3.72 7.52 -6.81
N LEU A 19 4.21 8.10 -7.90
CA LEU A 19 5.62 7.97 -8.28
C LEU A 19 6.55 8.74 -7.33
N ALA A 20 6.09 9.86 -6.77
CA ALA A 20 6.86 10.67 -5.84
C ALA A 20 6.79 10.15 -4.40
N SER A 21 5.79 9.34 -4.05
CA SER A 21 5.67 8.76 -2.70
C SER A 21 6.74 7.72 -2.40
N ARG A 22 7.50 7.27 -3.41
CA ARG A 22 8.63 6.35 -3.24
C ARG A 22 9.56 6.84 -2.14
N GLY A 23 9.62 6.08 -1.06
CA GLY A 23 10.43 6.36 0.11
C GLY A 23 10.29 5.24 1.12
N GLY A 24 11.17 5.25 2.12
CA GLY A 24 11.23 4.20 3.13
C GLY A 24 11.67 2.84 2.58
N SER A 25 12.14 1.98 3.47
CA SER A 25 12.13 0.54 3.23
C SER A 25 10.73 0.00 3.57
N PHE A 26 10.44 -1.24 3.21
CA PHE A 26 9.31 -1.92 3.86
C PHE A 26 9.49 -1.77 5.37
N ALA A 27 8.48 -1.20 6.01
CA ALA A 27 8.51 -0.95 7.43
C ALA A 27 8.38 -2.27 8.15
N GLU A 28 9.02 -2.30 9.32
CA GLU A 28 8.97 -3.34 10.33
C GLU A 28 7.59 -3.45 11.00
N VAL A 29 6.51 -3.35 10.22
CA VAL A 29 5.12 -3.37 10.63
C VAL A 29 4.33 -4.29 9.71
N TYR A 30 3.62 -5.23 10.31
CA TYR A 30 2.73 -6.16 9.64
C TYR A 30 1.34 -6.06 10.24
N LEU A 31 0.36 -5.79 9.39
CA LEU A 31 -1.03 -5.62 9.77
C LEU A 31 -1.77 -6.93 9.55
N VAL A 32 -2.21 -7.57 10.64
CA VAL A 32 -2.92 -8.85 10.59
C VAL A 32 -4.35 -8.64 10.13
N MET A 33 -4.80 -9.51 9.22
CA MET A 33 -6.13 -9.48 8.64
C MET A 33 -6.68 -10.90 8.50
N GLY A 34 -8.01 -11.06 8.56
CA GLY A 34 -8.65 -12.35 8.26
C GLY A 34 -8.57 -12.75 6.78
N CYS A 35 -8.40 -11.77 5.89
CA CYS A 35 -8.05 -11.97 4.49
C CYS A 35 -7.13 -10.84 4.02
N PHE A 36 -5.88 -11.16 3.64
CA PHE A 36 -4.91 -10.17 3.20
C PHE A 36 -5.27 -9.46 1.89
N TRP A 37 -6.20 -9.95 1.05
CA TRP A 37 -6.61 -9.26 -0.18
C TRP A 37 -7.47 -8.06 0.16
N THR A 38 -8.43 -8.25 1.06
CA THR A 38 -9.24 -7.17 1.62
C THR A 38 -8.36 -6.21 2.42
N GLY A 39 -7.43 -6.75 3.22
CA GLY A 39 -6.45 -5.96 3.96
C GLY A 39 -5.60 -5.10 3.05
N GLU A 40 -5.00 -5.67 2.00
CA GLU A 40 -4.14 -4.98 1.05
C GLU A 40 -4.91 -3.91 0.28
N ALA A 41 -6.16 -4.19 -0.10
CA ALA A 41 -7.03 -3.23 -0.73
C ALA A 41 -7.32 -2.02 0.17
N CYS A 42 -7.56 -2.25 1.47
CA CYS A 42 -7.77 -1.17 2.41
C CYS A 42 -6.48 -0.39 2.71
N VAL A 43 -5.42 -1.08 3.08
CA VAL A 43 -4.14 -0.47 3.48
C VAL A 43 -3.52 0.29 2.31
N GLY A 44 -3.59 -0.26 1.09
CA GLY A 44 -3.11 0.43 -0.12
C GLY A 44 -3.91 1.70 -0.47
N ALA A 45 -5.11 1.88 0.10
CA ALA A 45 -5.91 3.10 -0.05
C ALA A 45 -5.57 4.19 0.98
N LEU A 46 -4.77 3.89 2.00
CA LEU A 46 -4.42 4.84 3.05
C LEU A 46 -3.46 5.94 2.55
N ASP A 47 -3.60 7.14 3.08
CA ASP A 47 -2.57 8.17 2.92
C ASP A 47 -1.31 7.76 3.70
N GLY A 48 -0.14 8.20 3.24
CA GLY A 48 1.12 7.81 3.87
C GLY A 48 1.60 6.39 3.56
N VAL A 49 0.85 5.58 2.80
CA VAL A 49 1.33 4.29 2.26
C VAL A 49 1.89 4.49 0.85
N ALA A 50 3.14 4.06 0.63
CA ALA A 50 3.75 4.00 -0.70
C ALA A 50 3.48 2.65 -1.37
N SER A 51 3.80 1.55 -0.69
CA SER A 51 3.60 0.21 -1.23
C SER A 51 3.12 -0.77 -0.16
N THR A 52 2.48 -1.84 -0.57
CA THR A 52 2.14 -2.98 0.29
C THR A 52 2.77 -4.27 -0.23
N ARG A 53 2.90 -5.28 0.63
CA ARG A 53 3.06 -6.69 0.24
C ARG A 53 2.16 -7.55 1.10
N VAL A 54 1.68 -8.65 0.56
CA VAL A 54 0.94 -9.66 1.33
C VAL A 54 1.77 -10.90 1.58
N GLY A 55 1.45 -11.59 2.67
CA GLY A 55 2.08 -12.85 2.99
C GLY A 55 1.65 -13.37 4.34
N TYR A 56 2.49 -14.23 4.91
CA TYR A 56 2.21 -14.89 6.16
C TYR A 56 3.27 -14.54 7.21
N LEU A 57 2.81 -14.27 8.43
CA LEU A 57 3.64 -14.11 9.61
C LEU A 57 2.91 -14.74 10.79
N ASN A 58 3.57 -15.64 11.52
CA ASN A 58 2.94 -16.35 12.64
C ASN A 58 1.64 -17.06 12.29
N HIS A 59 1.62 -17.71 11.12
CA HIS A 59 0.45 -18.38 10.54
C HIS A 59 -0.73 -17.45 10.22
N ASN A 60 -0.60 -16.16 10.45
CA ASN A 60 -1.59 -15.15 10.12
C ASN A 60 -1.36 -14.59 8.72
N GLU A 61 -2.44 -14.26 8.04
CA GLU A 61 -2.39 -13.42 6.84
C GLU A 61 -2.10 -11.98 7.25
N VAL A 62 -1.08 -11.40 6.63
CA VAL A 62 -0.62 -10.05 6.97
C VAL A 62 -0.38 -9.20 5.73
N VAL A 63 -0.52 -7.89 5.93
CA VAL A 63 -0.08 -6.86 4.99
C VAL A 63 1.14 -6.16 5.58
N GLU A 64 2.27 -6.27 4.90
CA GLU A 64 3.49 -5.51 5.19
C GLU A 64 3.41 -4.15 4.49
N VAL A 65 3.75 -3.09 5.21
CA VAL A 65 3.58 -1.71 4.75
C VAL A 65 4.93 -1.08 4.43
N GLN A 66 5.06 -0.49 3.26
CA GLN A 66 6.10 0.49 2.96
C GLN A 66 5.50 1.90 3.08
N PRO A 67 5.89 2.70 4.10
CA PRO A 67 5.41 4.06 4.25
C PRO A 67 5.95 4.95 3.14
N ALA A 68 5.18 5.96 2.77
CA ALA A 68 5.61 6.99 1.84
C ALA A 68 6.74 7.85 2.43
N PHE A 69 7.53 8.48 1.57
CA PHE A 69 8.59 9.38 2.01
C PHE A 69 8.05 10.45 2.96
N GLY A 70 8.62 10.53 4.17
CA GLY A 70 8.22 11.50 5.20
C GLY A 70 6.87 11.20 5.88
N ALA A 71 6.23 10.07 5.58
CA ALA A 71 5.00 9.68 6.26
C ALA A 71 5.28 9.26 7.71
N ASP A 72 4.37 9.63 8.61
CA ASP A 72 4.37 9.13 9.97
C ASP A 72 3.76 7.72 10.03
N LEU A 73 4.61 6.73 10.28
CA LEU A 73 4.21 5.33 10.39
C LEU A 73 3.16 5.11 11.49
N VAL A 74 3.21 5.84 12.59
CA VAL A 74 2.24 5.70 13.69
C VAL A 74 0.85 6.12 13.21
N SER A 75 0.75 7.24 12.50
CA SER A 75 -0.50 7.70 11.89
C SER A 75 -1.04 6.71 10.86
N VAL A 76 -0.18 6.12 10.02
CA VAL A 76 -0.60 5.08 9.04
C VAL A 76 -1.20 3.88 9.74
N VAL A 77 -0.57 3.38 10.81
CA VAL A 77 -1.08 2.24 11.58
C VAL A 77 -2.38 2.61 12.30
N ALA A 78 -2.45 3.80 12.89
CA ALA A 78 -3.65 4.30 13.55
C ALA A 78 -4.85 4.33 12.59
N ASP A 79 -4.65 4.86 11.38
CA ASP A 79 -5.67 4.91 10.34
C ASP A 79 -6.07 3.51 9.86
N ALA A 80 -5.12 2.59 9.72
CA ALA A 80 -5.40 1.21 9.36
C ALA A 80 -6.28 0.53 10.43
N THR A 81 -5.91 0.62 11.71
CA THR A 81 -6.70 0.05 12.82
C THR A 81 -8.08 0.68 12.90
N LYS A 82 -8.18 2.02 12.78
CA LYS A 82 -9.46 2.74 12.82
C LYS A 82 -10.41 2.34 11.70
N ARG A 83 -9.88 2.02 10.52
CA ARG A 83 -10.67 1.54 9.36
C ARG A 83 -10.99 0.04 9.43
N GLY A 84 -10.54 -0.67 10.46
CA GLY A 84 -10.73 -2.12 10.59
C GLY A 84 -9.80 -2.94 9.66
N CYS A 85 -8.69 -2.34 9.23
CA CYS A 85 -7.75 -2.92 8.26
C CYS A 85 -6.50 -3.50 8.93
N ALA A 86 -6.58 -3.68 10.25
CA ALA A 86 -5.63 -4.41 11.08
C ALA A 86 -6.37 -4.88 12.34
N THR A 87 -6.47 -6.20 12.55
CA THR A 87 -6.98 -6.76 13.80
C THR A 87 -5.88 -6.87 14.85
N GLU A 88 -4.65 -7.09 14.40
CA GLU A 88 -3.44 -7.08 15.22
C GLU A 88 -2.31 -6.39 14.44
N VAL A 89 -1.31 -5.91 15.18
CA VAL A 89 -0.12 -5.27 14.62
C VAL A 89 1.11 -5.98 15.13
N TYR A 90 1.89 -6.56 14.23
CA TYR A 90 3.23 -7.06 14.54
C TYR A 90 4.29 -6.04 14.16
N VAL A 91 5.34 -5.97 14.97
CA VAL A 91 6.51 -5.12 14.71
C VAL A 91 7.80 -5.89 14.97
N THR A 92 8.89 -5.56 14.27
CA THR A 92 10.17 -6.28 14.45
C THR A 92 11.23 -5.54 15.28
N ASN A 93 10.98 -4.28 15.66
CA ASN A 93 11.84 -3.56 16.58
C ASN A 93 11.08 -2.87 17.72
N GLN A 94 11.81 -2.64 18.81
CA GLN A 94 11.29 -2.06 20.03
C GLN A 94 11.00 -0.55 19.91
N GLU A 95 11.67 0.17 19.01
CA GLU A 95 11.46 1.60 18.80
C GLU A 95 10.07 1.88 18.20
N THR A 96 9.71 1.18 17.11
CA THR A 96 8.38 1.22 16.50
C THR A 96 7.32 0.79 17.50
N ARG A 97 7.55 -0.29 18.27
CA ARG A 97 6.63 -0.74 19.32
C ARG A 97 6.37 0.36 20.36
N ALA A 98 7.43 1.02 20.84
CA ALA A 98 7.32 2.09 21.82
C ALA A 98 6.60 3.32 21.25
N ALA A 99 6.83 3.66 19.98
CA ALA A 99 6.15 4.75 19.29
C ALA A 99 4.64 4.47 19.17
N LEU A 100 4.25 3.26 18.77
CA LEU A 100 2.84 2.83 18.71
C LEU A 100 2.19 2.82 20.10
N ALA A 101 2.90 2.34 21.13
CA ALA A 101 2.40 2.32 22.50
C ALA A 101 2.11 3.73 23.06
N LYS A 102 2.94 4.73 22.72
CA LYS A 102 2.68 6.15 23.08
C LYS A 102 1.41 6.69 22.43
N ALA A 103 1.01 6.14 21.28
CA ALA A 103 -0.24 6.45 20.60
C ALA A 103 -1.40 5.53 21.01
N SER A 104 -1.24 4.73 22.08
CA SER A 104 -2.24 3.77 22.57
C SER A 104 -2.61 2.69 21.54
N ILE A 105 -1.70 2.37 20.62
CA ILE A 105 -1.88 1.29 19.63
C ILE A 105 -1.18 0.04 20.14
N ALA A 106 -1.97 -1.01 20.39
CA ALA A 106 -1.45 -2.31 20.78
C ALA A 106 -0.64 -2.92 19.64
N SER A 107 0.56 -3.40 19.96
CA SER A 107 1.44 -4.09 19.01
C SER A 107 2.30 -5.13 19.70
N THR A 108 2.60 -6.20 18.96
CA THR A 108 3.37 -7.34 19.42
C THR A 108 4.72 -7.37 18.72
N LEU A 109 5.79 -7.44 19.50
CA LEU A 109 7.14 -7.64 18.95
C LEU A 109 7.24 -9.08 18.43
N THR A 110 7.75 -9.26 17.22
CA THR A 110 8.00 -10.58 16.62
C THR A 110 9.41 -10.63 16.05
N SER A 111 10.03 -11.81 16.11
CA SER A 111 11.27 -12.15 15.41
C SER A 111 11.02 -13.13 14.25
N ASP A 112 9.76 -13.46 14.00
CA ASP A 112 9.39 -14.47 13.01
C ASP A 112 9.58 -13.93 11.60
N ARG A 113 9.86 -14.84 10.69
CA ARG A 113 10.17 -14.47 9.31
C ARG A 113 8.88 -14.27 8.52
N PHE A 114 8.73 -13.09 7.93
CA PHE A 114 7.70 -12.83 6.93
C PHE A 114 7.89 -13.72 5.70
N SER A 115 6.84 -14.43 5.33
CA SER A 115 6.75 -15.28 4.13
C SER A 115 5.91 -14.59 3.07
N TYR A 116 6.58 -13.90 2.15
CA TYR A 116 5.93 -13.20 1.03
C TYR A 116 5.16 -14.16 0.11
N SER A 117 3.90 -13.83 -0.18
CA SER A 117 3.12 -14.57 -1.19
C SER A 117 3.10 -13.78 -2.49
N ALA A 118 3.84 -14.26 -3.51
CA ALA A 118 3.95 -13.59 -4.81
C ALA A 118 2.78 -13.90 -5.76
N LYS A 119 2.25 -15.13 -5.68
CA LYS A 119 0.84 -15.34 -6.01
C LYS A 119 0.05 -14.55 -4.94
N ASP A 120 -1.21 -14.18 -5.01
CA ASP A 120 -1.90 -13.41 -3.94
C ASP A 120 -1.50 -11.92 -3.82
N ASP A 121 -0.24 -11.50 -4.00
CA ASP A 121 0.10 -10.06 -4.00
C ASP A 121 -0.60 -9.31 -5.14
N LYS A 122 -1.12 -8.11 -4.82
CA LYS A 122 -1.89 -7.27 -5.74
C LYS A 122 -2.97 -8.04 -6.50
N TYR A 123 -3.72 -8.87 -5.77
CA TYR A 123 -4.66 -9.84 -6.35
C TYR A 123 -5.64 -9.21 -7.36
N ALA A 124 -6.14 -8.01 -7.11
CA ALA A 124 -7.14 -7.36 -7.96
C ALA A 124 -6.58 -6.95 -9.34
N LEU A 125 -5.25 -6.86 -9.51
CA LEU A 125 -4.63 -6.56 -10.80
C LEU A 125 -4.66 -7.74 -11.78
N ARG A 126 -4.84 -8.96 -11.26
CA ARG A 126 -4.67 -10.20 -12.04
C ARG A 126 -5.60 -10.31 -13.24
N ASN A 127 -6.81 -9.79 -13.19
CA ASN A 127 -7.75 -10.03 -14.29
C ASN A 127 -7.86 -8.85 -15.26
N ASN A 128 -7.29 -7.69 -14.93
CA ASN A 128 -7.60 -6.44 -15.63
C ASN A 128 -6.37 -5.67 -16.13
N LEU A 129 -5.20 -5.79 -15.49
CA LEU A 129 -4.07 -4.88 -15.73
C LEU A 129 -2.69 -5.56 -15.71
N GLN A 130 -2.61 -6.89 -15.78
CA GLN A 130 -1.34 -7.64 -15.73
C GLN A 130 -0.31 -7.22 -16.80
N SER A 131 -0.79 -6.76 -17.97
CA SER A 131 0.08 -6.37 -19.09
C SER A 131 0.70 -4.98 -18.92
N ILE A 132 0.21 -4.18 -17.97
CA ILE A 132 0.71 -2.83 -17.73
C ILE A 132 1.87 -2.92 -16.74
N LYS A 133 3.05 -2.45 -17.14
CA LYS A 133 4.17 -2.27 -16.22
C LYS A 133 3.85 -1.14 -15.24
N LEU A 134 3.57 -1.49 -13.99
CA LEU A 134 3.34 -0.56 -12.89
C LEU A 134 4.57 -0.51 -11.98
N SER A 135 4.87 0.67 -11.43
CA SER A 135 5.75 0.76 -10.26
C SER A 135 5.05 0.15 -9.03
N PRO A 136 5.77 -0.28 -7.98
CA PRO A 136 5.16 -0.81 -6.77
C PRO A 136 4.12 0.14 -6.15
N GLU A 137 4.41 1.43 -6.18
CA GLU A 137 3.54 2.46 -5.64
C GLU A 137 2.24 2.61 -6.44
N GLN A 138 2.36 2.63 -7.77
CA GLN A 138 1.19 2.60 -8.65
C GLN A 138 0.42 1.29 -8.49
N ALA A 139 1.09 0.15 -8.44
CA ALA A 139 0.45 -1.15 -8.28
C ALA A 139 -0.39 -1.20 -7.01
N THR A 140 0.12 -0.67 -5.89
CA THR A 140 -0.60 -0.57 -4.62
C THR A 140 -1.86 0.26 -4.75
N ARG A 141 -1.78 1.46 -5.34
CA ARG A 141 -2.93 2.35 -5.52
C ARG A 141 -3.97 1.81 -6.51
N VAL A 142 -3.50 1.24 -7.61
CA VAL A 142 -4.36 0.63 -8.63
C VAL A 142 -5.05 -0.62 -8.07
N ASN A 143 -4.33 -1.47 -7.33
CA ASN A 143 -4.89 -2.66 -6.70
C ASN A 143 -6.00 -2.27 -5.72
N ALA A 144 -5.73 -1.30 -4.84
CA ALA A 144 -6.72 -0.77 -3.92
C ALA A 144 -7.93 -0.17 -4.64
N ALA A 145 -7.72 0.61 -5.71
CA ALA A 145 -8.83 1.19 -6.49
C ALA A 145 -9.70 0.09 -7.12
N VAL A 146 -9.11 -0.90 -7.79
CA VAL A 146 -9.84 -2.00 -8.44
C VAL A 146 -10.57 -2.87 -7.42
N ALA A 147 -9.90 -3.27 -6.34
CA ALA A 147 -10.47 -4.11 -5.29
C ALA A 147 -11.68 -3.46 -4.61
N ASN A 148 -11.65 -2.13 -4.43
CA ASN A 148 -12.74 -1.36 -3.84
C ASN A 148 -13.79 -0.88 -4.88
N GLY A 149 -13.73 -1.35 -6.13
CA GLY A 149 -14.67 -0.97 -7.19
C GLY A 149 -14.55 0.47 -7.70
N GLY A 150 -13.44 1.16 -7.40
CA GLY A 150 -13.14 2.52 -7.83
C GLY A 150 -12.43 2.60 -9.18
N ASP A 151 -12.16 3.82 -9.64
CA ASP A 151 -11.45 4.07 -10.90
C ASP A 151 -9.91 4.01 -10.72
N PRO A 152 -9.21 3.06 -11.39
CA PRO A 152 -7.75 2.99 -11.34
C PRO A 152 -7.04 4.00 -12.27
N LEU A 153 -7.73 4.60 -13.24
CA LEU A 153 -7.11 5.41 -14.29
C LEU A 153 -6.33 6.63 -13.81
N PRO A 154 -6.71 7.34 -12.72
CA PRO A 154 -5.95 8.47 -12.21
C PRO A 154 -4.53 8.11 -11.75
N TRP A 155 -4.31 6.85 -11.36
CA TRP A 155 -3.01 6.33 -10.91
C TRP A 155 -2.11 5.89 -12.05
N LEU A 156 -2.64 5.82 -13.27
CA LEU A 156 -1.88 5.47 -14.47
C LEU A 156 -1.35 6.72 -15.16
N THR A 157 -0.14 6.64 -15.71
CA THR A 157 0.39 7.65 -16.62
C THR A 157 -0.44 7.71 -17.92
N PRO A 158 -0.42 8.83 -18.67
CA PRO A 158 -1.07 8.89 -19.98
C PRO A 158 -0.68 7.75 -20.92
N LYS A 159 0.60 7.35 -20.94
CA LYS A 159 1.10 6.23 -21.74
C LYS A 159 0.50 4.89 -21.31
N GLN A 160 0.46 4.62 -20.01
CA GLN A 160 -0.15 3.38 -19.47
C GLN A 160 -1.65 3.30 -19.80
N ARG A 161 -2.38 4.41 -19.77
CA ARG A 161 -3.80 4.46 -20.16
C ARG A 161 -3.99 4.13 -21.63
N ALA A 162 -3.16 4.69 -22.51
CA ALA A 162 -3.20 4.40 -23.94
C ALA A 162 -2.94 2.90 -24.24
N SER A 163 -2.01 2.27 -23.51
CA SER A 163 -1.72 0.83 -23.65
C SER A 163 -2.88 -0.08 -23.28
N ARG A 164 -3.80 0.36 -22.39
CA ARG A 164 -5.00 -0.41 -22.00
C ARG A 164 -6.01 -0.54 -23.13
N VAL A 165 -6.17 0.52 -23.95
CA VAL A 165 -7.16 0.58 -25.04
C VAL A 165 -6.82 -0.43 -26.15
N ILE A 166 -5.54 -0.74 -26.34
CA ILE A 166 -5.08 -1.69 -27.38
C ILE A 166 -5.37 -3.15 -26.98
N GLY A 167 -5.67 -3.42 -25.70
CA GLY A 167 -5.96 -4.77 -25.19
C GLY A 167 -7.43 -5.22 -25.24
N ASN A 168 -8.37 -4.29 -25.47
CA ASN A 168 -9.82 -4.58 -25.50
C ASN A 168 -10.39 -4.67 -26.93
N ALA A 169 -9.53 -4.72 -27.96
CA ALA A 169 -9.94 -5.09 -29.31
C ALA A 169 -9.88 -6.61 -29.48
N ARG A 170 -10.81 -7.33 -28.84
CA ARG A 170 -11.20 -8.70 -29.19
C ARG A 170 -12.68 -8.88 -28.92
#